data_AF-A0A3D9N644-F1
#
_entry.id   AF-A0A3D9N644-F1
#
_cell.length_a   1.000
_cell.length_b   1.000
_cell.length_c   1.000
_cell.angle_alpha   90.00
_cell.angle_beta   90.00
_cell.angle_gamma   90.00
#
_symmetry.space_group_name_H-M   'P 1'
#
loop_
_entity.id
_entity.type
_entity.pdbx_description
1 polymer ?
#
loop_
_entity_poly.entity_id
_entity_poly.type
_entity_poly.pdbx_seq_one_letter_code
_entity_poly.pdbx_strand_id
1 'polypeptide(L)'
;MKSILKTILLLAITLTLFNCDNDDGNAPNISVCSYEGLTAELQGILTLIPASDLVTDYFPNNDGPGIGAYEVNQISNMGGTFVVTKAVTNGAVDSDPEIKINDINYSGVVTCQRAGSAVGDEIRLDIVLASGEEVELCVVIDYVTP
;
A
#
# COMPACT_ATOMS: atom_id res chain seq x y z
N MET A 1 24.11 34.73 5.02
CA MET A 1 24.72 34.04 3.85
C MET A 1 25.30 32.67 4.20
N LYS A 2 26.19 32.54 5.21
CA LYS A 2 26.76 31.23 5.61
C LYS A 2 25.73 30.20 6.09
N SER A 3 24.63 30.64 6.73
CA SER A 3 23.54 29.76 7.17
C SER A 3 22.68 29.26 6.00
N ILE A 4 22.27 30.17 5.11
CA ILE A 4 21.44 29.85 3.94
C ILE A 4 22.13 28.84 3.02
N LEU A 5 23.44 29.00 2.77
CA LEU A 5 24.20 28.05 1.96
C LEU A 5 24.25 26.65 2.60
N LYS A 6 24.33 26.57 3.94
CA LYS A 6 24.29 25.30 4.66
C LYS A 6 22.90 24.65 4.61
N THR A 7 21.84 25.44 4.70
CA THR A 7 20.46 24.94 4.59
C THR A 7 20.17 24.42 3.19
N ILE A 8 20.60 25.12 2.15
CA ILE A 8 20.44 24.67 0.75
C ILE A 8 21.26 23.42 0.49
N LEU A 9 22.50 23.35 1.01
CA LEU A 9 23.34 22.16 0.88
C LEU A 9 22.73 20.96 1.61
N LEU A 10 22.19 21.17 2.82
CA LEU A 10 21.50 20.12 3.57
C LEU A 10 20.25 19.64 2.83
N LEU A 11 19.46 20.55 2.26
CA LEU A 11 18.29 20.24 1.45
C LEU A 11 18.66 19.46 0.18
N ALA A 12 19.73 19.87 -0.52
CA ALA A 12 20.22 19.17 -1.70
C ALA A 12 20.71 17.75 -1.35
N ILE A 13 21.41 17.59 -0.23
CA ILE A 13 21.87 16.28 0.25
C ILE A 13 20.66 15.40 0.61
N THR A 14 19.66 15.93 1.31
CA THR A 14 18.45 15.16 1.64
C THR A 14 17.69 14.75 0.38
N LEU A 15 17.53 15.63 -0.61
CA LEU A 15 16.86 15.29 -1.86
C LEU A 15 17.62 14.18 -2.60
N THR A 16 18.96 14.21 -2.65
CA THR A 16 19.74 13.14 -3.30
C THR A 16 19.73 11.80 -2.57
N LEU A 17 19.61 11.81 -1.23
CA LEU A 17 19.59 10.59 -0.43
C LEU A 17 18.18 9.97 -0.34
N PHE A 18 17.14 10.73 -0.66
CA PHE A 18 15.73 10.30 -0.59
C PHE A 18 15.02 10.45 -1.95
N ASN A 19 15.73 10.37 -3.07
CA ASN A 19 15.12 10.25 -4.39
C ASN A 19 14.76 8.78 -4.63
N CYS A 20 13.46 8.47 -4.61
CA CYS A 20 12.93 7.17 -4.99
C CYS A 20 12.46 7.25 -6.44
N ASP A 21 13.15 6.54 -7.33
CA ASP A 21 12.64 6.10 -8.63
C ASP A 21 12.03 4.71 -8.39
N ASN A 22 10.73 4.51 -8.67
CA ASN A 22 10.02 3.26 -8.36
C ASN A 22 9.87 2.32 -9.58
N ASP A 23 10.31 2.74 -10.77
CA ASP A 23 9.94 2.12 -12.05
C ASP A 23 11.04 1.18 -12.60
N ASP A 24 12.08 0.90 -11.81
CA ASP A 24 13.11 -0.08 -12.16
C ASP A 24 13.12 -1.27 -11.20
N GLY A 25 13.24 -2.49 -11.72
CA GLY A 25 13.27 -3.74 -10.93
C GLY A 25 14.45 -3.89 -9.96
N ASN A 26 15.09 -2.79 -9.59
CA ASN A 26 16.16 -2.63 -8.62
C ASN A 26 15.91 -1.44 -7.66
N ALA A 27 14.69 -0.90 -7.63
CA ALA A 27 14.34 0.23 -6.78
C ALA A 27 14.71 -0.06 -5.30
N PRO A 28 15.41 0.85 -4.60
CA PRO A 28 15.91 0.63 -3.23
C PRO A 28 14.81 0.25 -2.21
N ASN A 29 13.56 0.61 -2.50
CA ASN A 29 12.36 0.32 -1.72
C ASN A 29 11.71 -1.04 -2.04
N ILE A 30 12.26 -1.87 -2.95
CA ILE A 30 11.85 -3.29 -3.10
C ILE A 30 11.84 -4.03 -1.74
N SER A 31 12.71 -3.60 -0.82
CA SER A 31 12.84 -4.18 0.51
C SER A 31 12.36 -3.28 1.66
N VAL A 32 11.98 -2.03 1.38
CA VAL A 32 11.64 -1.02 2.39
C VAL A 32 10.37 -0.29 2.00
N CYS A 33 9.40 -0.31 2.90
CA CYS A 33 8.17 0.46 2.76
C CYS A 33 8.48 1.95 2.99
N SER A 34 8.49 2.75 1.91
CA SER A 34 8.83 4.18 2.01
C SER A 34 7.73 5.01 2.67
N TYR A 35 6.49 4.57 2.56
CA TYR A 35 5.31 5.15 3.20
C TYR A 35 4.42 4.04 3.75
N GLU A 36 4.27 4.00 5.07
CA GLU A 36 3.36 3.07 5.75
C GLU A 36 1.93 3.62 5.65
N GLY A 37 1.18 3.11 4.68
CA GLY A 37 -0.17 3.53 4.33
C GLY A 37 -0.52 3.21 2.87
N LEU A 38 -1.52 3.92 2.36
CA LEU A 38 -1.93 3.91 0.96
C LEU A 38 -1.30 5.10 0.23
N THR A 39 -0.71 4.81 -0.93
CA THR A 39 -0.25 5.81 -1.91
C THR A 39 -0.96 5.55 -3.23
N ALA A 40 -1.77 6.50 -3.69
CA ALA A 40 -2.48 6.39 -4.96
C ALA A 40 -2.29 7.68 -5.78
N GLU A 41 -1.70 7.56 -6.97
CA GLU A 41 -1.65 8.66 -7.93
C GLU A 41 -2.69 8.45 -9.03
N LEU A 42 -3.81 9.16 -8.91
CA LEU A 42 -4.96 9.01 -9.80
C LEU A 42 -5.17 10.31 -10.55
N GLN A 43 -5.05 10.25 -11.88
CA GLN A 43 -5.25 11.37 -12.80
C GLN A 43 -4.37 12.59 -12.46
N GLY A 44 -3.16 12.33 -11.95
CA GLY A 44 -2.22 13.36 -11.48
C GLY A 44 -2.55 13.95 -10.11
N ILE A 45 -3.47 13.33 -9.35
CA ILE A 45 -3.77 13.67 -7.96
C ILE A 45 -3.18 12.58 -7.06
N LEU A 46 -2.20 12.97 -6.26
CA LEU A 46 -1.63 12.10 -5.23
C LEU A 46 -2.52 12.08 -3.98
N THR A 47 -3.00 10.89 -3.63
CA THR A 47 -3.69 10.58 -2.37
C THR A 47 -2.76 9.78 -1.48
N LEU A 48 -2.57 10.25 -0.25
CA LEU A 48 -1.80 9.58 0.80
C LEU A 48 -2.70 9.37 2.02
N ILE A 49 -2.88 8.13 2.44
CA ILE A 49 -3.60 7.79 3.68
C ILE A 49 -2.64 7.03 4.59
N PRO A 50 -2.26 7.57 5.76
CA PRO A 50 -1.29 6.91 6.62
C PRO A 50 -1.88 5.64 7.23
N ALA A 51 -1.04 4.67 7.57
CA ALA A 51 -1.47 3.44 8.23
C ALA A 51 -2.20 3.69 9.55
N SER A 52 -1.92 4.79 10.25
CA SER A 52 -2.68 5.19 11.45
C SER A 52 -4.16 5.52 11.19
N ASP A 53 -4.51 5.81 9.93
CA ASP A 53 -5.88 6.05 9.46
C ASP A 53 -6.45 4.83 8.72
N LEU A 54 -5.71 3.73 8.67
CA LEU A 54 -6.11 2.47 8.07
C LEU A 54 -6.23 1.39 9.14
N VAL A 55 -7.06 0.39 8.89
CA VAL A 55 -7.15 -0.84 9.67
C VAL A 55 -7.06 -2.03 8.73
N THR A 56 -6.25 -3.02 9.10
CA THR A 56 -6.00 -4.22 8.30
C THR A 56 -6.46 -5.48 9.03
N ASP A 57 -7.42 -6.19 8.44
CA ASP A 57 -7.88 -7.50 8.89
C ASP A 57 -7.30 -8.59 7.98
N TYR A 58 -6.71 -9.62 8.59
CA TYR A 58 -6.36 -10.86 7.92
C TYR A 58 -7.38 -11.95 8.23
N PHE A 59 -7.99 -12.50 7.19
CA PHE A 59 -8.93 -13.62 7.28
C PHE A 59 -8.25 -14.89 6.76
N PRO A 60 -7.80 -15.83 7.61
CA PRO A 60 -7.17 -17.07 7.14
C PRO A 60 -8.15 -18.05 6.47
N ASN A 61 -9.46 -17.89 6.66
CA ASN A 61 -10.50 -18.78 6.13
C ASN A 61 -11.66 -18.03 5.43
N ASN A 62 -11.34 -17.02 4.63
CA ASN A 62 -12.31 -16.30 3.81
C ASN A 62 -12.98 -17.22 2.77
N ASP A 63 -14.30 -17.41 2.85
CA ASP A 63 -15.09 -18.29 1.97
C ASP A 63 -14.71 -19.79 1.99
N GLY A 64 -13.91 -20.23 2.98
CA GLY A 64 -13.58 -21.64 3.18
C GLY A 64 -12.24 -21.87 3.87
N PRO A 65 -11.96 -23.10 4.36
CA PRO A 65 -10.72 -23.41 5.05
C PRO A 65 -9.47 -23.14 4.19
N GLY A 66 -8.54 -22.34 4.71
CA GLY A 66 -7.26 -22.04 4.07
C GLY A 66 -7.31 -21.09 2.87
N ILE A 67 -8.47 -20.52 2.57
CA ILE A 67 -8.59 -19.45 1.58
C ILE A 67 -8.39 -18.14 2.33
N GLY A 68 -7.21 -17.53 2.22
CA GLY A 68 -6.94 -16.29 2.94
C GLY A 68 -7.44 -15.04 2.20
N ALA A 69 -7.75 -13.98 2.94
CA ALA A 69 -7.94 -12.64 2.39
C ALA A 69 -7.36 -11.56 3.33
N TYR A 70 -6.95 -10.44 2.75
CA TYR A 70 -6.73 -9.20 3.49
C TYR A 70 -7.87 -8.23 3.17
N GLU A 71 -8.28 -7.47 4.18
CA GLU A 71 -9.14 -6.31 4.04
C GLU A 71 -8.47 -5.11 4.70
N VAL A 72 -8.27 -4.03 3.95
CA VAL A 72 -7.73 -2.77 4.48
C VAL A 72 -8.77 -1.68 4.30
N ASN A 73 -9.15 -1.00 5.38
CA ASN A 73 -10.18 0.03 5.40
C ASN A 73 -9.68 1.33 6.01
N GLN A 74 -10.20 2.46 5.54
CA GLN A 74 -9.98 3.75 6.18
C GLN A 74 -10.86 3.94 7.42
N ILE A 75 -10.24 4.18 8.59
CA ILE A 75 -10.90 4.33 9.89
C ILE A 75 -11.79 5.58 9.92
N SER A 76 -11.27 6.72 9.45
CA SER A 76 -11.94 8.02 9.52
C SER A 76 -13.17 8.12 8.60
N ASN A 77 -13.24 7.26 7.58
CA ASN A 77 -14.35 7.16 6.65
C ASN A 77 -14.58 5.69 6.29
N MET A 78 -15.16 4.93 7.23
CA MET A 78 -15.42 3.50 7.05
C MET A 78 -16.21 3.24 5.76
N GLY A 79 -15.62 2.46 4.85
CA GLY A 79 -16.17 2.14 3.54
C GLY A 79 -15.94 3.21 2.45
N GLY A 80 -15.24 4.31 2.75
CA GLY A 80 -14.87 5.34 1.77
C GLY A 80 -13.66 4.96 0.93
N THR A 81 -12.61 4.47 1.59
CA THR A 81 -11.44 3.85 0.95
C THR A 81 -11.24 2.46 1.55
N PHE A 82 -11.23 1.43 0.69
CA PHE A 82 -10.95 0.06 1.08
C PHE A 82 -10.34 -0.78 -0.04
N VAL A 83 -9.61 -1.82 0.36
CA VAL A 83 -9.07 -2.85 -0.54
C VAL A 83 -9.32 -4.21 0.10
N VAL A 84 -10.03 -5.09 -0.60
CA VAL A 84 -10.18 -6.52 -0.24
C VAL A 84 -9.51 -7.36 -1.30
N THR A 85 -8.63 -8.27 -0.88
CA THR A 85 -7.90 -9.14 -1.80
C THR A 85 -7.66 -10.54 -1.25
N LYS A 86 -7.64 -11.52 -2.15
CA LYS A 86 -7.26 -12.92 -1.91
C LYS A 86 -5.77 -13.19 -2.18
N ALA A 87 -5.00 -12.17 -2.60
CA ALA A 87 -3.56 -12.26 -2.75
C ALA A 87 -2.87 -12.23 -1.38
N VAL A 88 -2.78 -13.38 -0.70
CA VAL A 88 -2.25 -13.49 0.68
C VAL A 88 -0.92 -14.22 0.80
N THR A 89 -0.26 -14.49 -0.33
CA THR A 89 1.10 -15.07 -0.34
C THR A 89 2.00 -14.25 -1.25
N ASN A 90 3.30 -14.22 -0.97
CA ASN A 90 4.25 -13.45 -1.78
C ASN A 90 4.23 -13.93 -3.25
N GLY A 91 4.01 -13.00 -4.18
CA GLY A 91 3.85 -13.24 -5.61
C GLY A 91 2.45 -13.68 -6.03
N ALA A 92 1.49 -13.82 -5.10
CA ALA A 92 0.10 -14.08 -5.46
C ALA A 92 -0.51 -12.86 -6.14
N VAL A 93 -1.40 -13.14 -7.09
CA VAL A 93 -2.13 -12.14 -7.85
C VAL A 93 -3.61 -12.42 -7.71
N ASP A 94 -4.36 -11.40 -7.32
CA ASP A 94 -5.81 -11.38 -7.32
C ASP A 94 -6.30 -10.54 -8.49
N SER A 95 -6.95 -11.21 -9.45
CA SER A 95 -7.48 -10.57 -10.66
C SER A 95 -8.91 -10.06 -10.50
N ASP A 96 -9.55 -10.29 -9.36
CA ASP A 96 -10.91 -9.81 -9.05
C ASP A 96 -11.02 -9.27 -7.61
N PRO A 97 -10.18 -8.28 -7.23
CA PRO A 97 -10.22 -7.65 -5.91
C PRO A 97 -11.36 -6.62 -5.82
N GLU A 98 -11.75 -6.27 -4.60
CA GLU A 98 -12.62 -5.11 -4.37
C GLU A 98 -11.77 -3.89 -4.01
N ILE A 99 -11.80 -2.85 -4.85
CA ILE A 99 -10.98 -1.65 -4.68
C ILE A 99 -11.89 -0.43 -4.70
N LYS A 100 -11.81 0.37 -3.63
CA LYS A 100 -12.49 1.66 -3.53
C LYS A 100 -11.53 2.69 -2.94
N ILE A 101 -11.40 3.86 -3.56
CA ILE A 101 -10.52 4.94 -3.09
C ILE A 101 -11.30 6.25 -3.18
N ASN A 102 -11.36 6.99 -2.08
CA ASN A 102 -12.07 8.28 -1.99
C ASN A 102 -13.52 8.22 -2.54
N ASP A 103 -14.28 7.22 -2.12
CA ASP A 103 -15.66 7.00 -2.55
C ASP A 103 -15.87 6.53 -3.99
N ILE A 104 -14.81 6.22 -4.74
CA ILE A 104 -14.85 5.76 -6.12
C ILE A 104 -14.41 4.30 -6.20
N ASN A 105 -15.21 3.46 -6.85
CA ASN A 105 -14.85 2.06 -7.12
C ASN A 105 -13.94 1.97 -8.33
N TYR A 106 -12.92 1.12 -8.25
CA TYR A 106 -12.01 0.83 -9.33
C TYR A 106 -11.98 -0.67 -9.61
N SER A 107 -11.72 -1.03 -10.86
CA SER A 107 -11.29 -2.39 -11.21
C SER A 107 -9.78 -2.40 -11.40
N GLY A 108 -9.17 -3.56 -11.19
CA GLY A 108 -7.72 -3.70 -11.29
C GLY A 108 -7.25 -5.08 -10.88
N VAL A 109 -5.96 -5.19 -10.66
CA VAL A 109 -5.29 -6.39 -10.19
C VAL A 109 -4.48 -6.03 -8.95
N VAL A 110 -4.54 -6.88 -7.93
CA VAL A 110 -3.71 -6.75 -6.72
C VAL A 110 -2.64 -7.83 -6.72
N THR A 111 -1.38 -7.44 -6.58
CA THR A 111 -0.23 -8.33 -6.42
C THR A 111 0.29 -8.21 -4.99
N CYS A 112 0.40 -9.33 -4.30
CA CYS A 112 1.01 -9.36 -2.97
C CYS A 112 2.53 -9.44 -3.10
N GLN A 113 3.22 -8.37 -2.75
CA GLN A 113 4.69 -8.30 -2.76
C GLN A 113 5.31 -8.73 -1.42
N ARG A 114 4.53 -8.67 -0.33
CA ARG A 114 4.90 -9.21 0.98
C ARG A 114 3.65 -9.65 1.72
N ALA A 115 3.72 -10.85 2.28
CA ALA A 115 2.63 -11.45 3.03
C ALA A 115 3.00 -11.60 4.51
N GLY A 116 2.05 -11.24 5.36
CA GLY A 116 2.04 -11.47 6.81
C GLY A 116 0.88 -12.37 7.20
N SER A 117 0.90 -12.94 8.40
CA SER A 117 -0.22 -13.78 8.87
C SER A 117 -0.57 -13.61 10.35
N ALA A 118 0.23 -12.83 11.06
CA ALA A 118 0.00 -12.47 12.45
C ALA A 118 -0.10 -10.96 12.61
N VAL A 119 -0.75 -10.54 13.70
CA VAL A 119 -0.83 -9.13 14.10
C VAL A 119 0.58 -8.54 14.20
N GLY A 120 0.80 -7.39 13.56
CA GLY A 120 2.07 -6.69 13.47
C GLY A 120 2.97 -7.13 12.31
N ASP A 121 2.61 -8.18 11.55
CA ASP A 121 3.34 -8.51 10.33
C ASP A 121 3.04 -7.46 9.24
N GLU A 122 4.08 -7.08 8.49
CA GLU A 122 3.94 -6.24 7.30
C GLU A 122 3.24 -7.00 6.17
N ILE A 123 2.29 -6.34 5.53
CA ILE A 123 1.77 -6.70 4.22
C ILE A 123 2.10 -5.60 3.21
N ARG A 124 2.38 -6.01 1.97
CA ARG A 124 2.58 -5.08 0.86
C ARG A 124 1.82 -5.54 -0.36
N LEU A 125 0.94 -4.67 -0.83
CA LEU A 125 0.11 -4.87 -2.00
C LEU A 125 0.46 -3.81 -3.04
N ASP A 126 0.67 -4.28 -4.25
CA ASP A 126 0.85 -3.48 -5.44
C ASP A 126 -0.39 -3.64 -6.30
N ILE A 127 -1.03 -2.53 -6.63
CA ILE A 127 -2.35 -2.50 -7.22
C ILE A 127 -2.27 -1.75 -8.54
N VAL A 128 -2.50 -2.46 -9.64
CA VAL A 128 -2.58 -1.86 -10.97
C VAL A 128 -4.04 -1.73 -11.35
N LEU A 129 -4.52 -0.50 -11.44
CA LEU A 129 -5.89 -0.21 -11.86
C LEU A 129 -6.07 -0.49 -13.35
N ALA A 130 -7.30 -0.75 -13.78
CA ALA A 130 -7.60 -0.98 -15.20
C ALA A 130 -7.28 0.23 -16.11
N SER A 131 -7.14 1.43 -15.52
CA SER A 131 -6.65 2.64 -16.19
C SER A 131 -5.14 2.60 -16.48
N GLY A 132 -4.39 1.68 -15.86
CA GLY A 132 -2.94 1.61 -15.88
C GLY A 132 -2.24 2.44 -14.79
N GLU A 133 -3.02 3.05 -13.90
CA GLU A 133 -2.50 3.78 -12.74
C GLU A 133 -2.12 2.80 -11.62
N GLU A 134 -1.04 3.11 -10.90
CA GLU A 134 -0.52 2.29 -9.82
C GLU A 134 -0.92 2.85 -8.45
N VAL A 135 -1.25 1.94 -7.55
CA VAL A 135 -1.56 2.21 -6.15
C VAL A 135 -0.75 1.25 -5.29
N GLU A 136 -0.03 1.77 -4.32
CA GLU A 136 0.75 0.95 -3.38
C GLU A 136 0.10 1.00 -1.99
N LEU A 137 0.01 -0.16 -1.35
CA LEU A 137 -0.46 -0.29 0.02
C LEU A 137 0.57 -1.05 0.84
N CYS A 138 1.08 -0.39 1.87
CA CYS A 138 2.00 -1.00 2.82
C CYS A 138 1.52 -0.73 4.24
N VAL A 139 1.10 -1.77 4.92
CA VAL A 139 0.47 -1.68 6.25
C VAL A 139 0.88 -2.89 7.09
N VAL A 140 0.57 -2.85 8.38
CA VAL A 140 0.68 -4.03 9.26
C VAL A 140 -0.69 -4.64 9.48
N ILE A 141 -0.73 -5.93 9.80
CA ILE A 141 -1.97 -6.60 10.21
C ILE A 141 -2.35 -6.11 11.62
N ASP A 142 -3.55 -5.55 11.75
CA ASP A 142 -4.08 -5.11 13.05
C ASP A 142 -4.86 -6.23 13.74
N TYR A 143 -5.62 -7.01 12.97
CA TYR A 143 -6.39 -8.13 13.49
C TYR A 143 -6.29 -9.38 12.60
N VAL A 144 -6.44 -10.53 13.25
CA VAL A 144 -6.64 -11.83 12.58
C VAL A 144 -8.05 -12.30 12.90
N THR A 145 -8.89 -12.38 11.88
CA THR A 145 -10.33 -12.70 12.00
C THR A 145 -10.58 -14.12 11.48
N PRO A 146 -10.82 -15.10 12.38
CA PRO A 146 -10.81 -16.52 12.05
C PRO A 146 -11.96 -17.02 11.17
#